data_AF-A0AAW0WDI7-F1
#
_entry.id   AF-A0AAW0WDI7-F1
#
_cell.length_a   1.000
_cell.length_b   1.000
_cell.length_c   1.000
_cell.angle_alpha   90.00
_cell.angle_beta   90.00
_cell.angle_gamma   90.00
#
_symmetry.space_group_name_H-M   'P 1'
#
loop_
_entity.id
_entity.type
_entity.pdbx_description
1 polymer ?
#
loop_
_entity_poly.entity_id
_entity_poly.type
_entity_poly.pdbx_seq_one_letter_code
_entity_poly.pdbx_strand_id
1 'polypeptide(L)'
;VIGVQVVCSCSHASLVLQERASRAGLRILNLLQIENENNITKKITHFINSEVSNGGVVILLLSAAELNIFTAEVDNQMLRKSRLRWVLTALDGEPLTGDLQEDQLKKKLDGGLLVEVHSPVIPGFSQYFAATVHANTSLVAPLAMQYMKIISHCD
;
A
#
# COMPACT_ATOMS: atom_id res chain seq x y z
N VAL A 1 7.24 8.43 -25.31
CA VAL A 1 7.97 7.36 -24.58
C VAL A 1 7.06 6.89 -23.47
N ILE A 2 6.80 5.59 -23.36
CA ILE A 2 6.10 5.03 -22.20
C ILE A 2 7.04 5.22 -21.00
N GLY A 3 6.66 6.09 -20.07
CA GLY A 3 7.43 6.41 -18.87
C GLY A 3 6.99 5.61 -17.65
N VAL A 4 7.90 5.46 -16.69
CA VAL A 4 7.58 5.04 -15.32
C VAL A 4 7.52 6.30 -14.45
N GLN A 5 6.39 6.50 -13.77
CA GLN A 5 6.19 7.56 -12.81
C GLN A 5 5.95 6.94 -11.44
N VAL A 6 6.51 7.56 -10.39
CA VAL A 6 6.45 7.04 -9.03
C VAL A 6 5.75 8.04 -8.14
N VAL A 7 4.82 7.57 -7.32
CA VAL A 7 4.20 8.31 -6.22
C VAL A 7 4.60 7.59 -4.95
N CYS A 8 5.17 8.30 -3.97
CA CYS A 8 5.66 7.67 -2.76
C CYS A 8 5.39 8.51 -1.50
N SER A 9 4.93 7.88 -0.42
CA SER A 9 4.80 8.52 0.90
C SER A 9 5.98 8.22 1.84
N CYS A 10 6.90 7.32 1.48
CA CYS A 10 8.10 7.00 2.26
C CYS A 10 9.39 7.31 1.51
N SER A 11 10.17 8.26 2.01
CA SER A 11 11.44 8.66 1.39
C SER A 11 12.45 7.51 1.26
N HIS A 12 12.44 6.56 2.19
CA HIS A 12 13.32 5.39 2.10
C HIS A 12 12.94 4.47 0.93
N ALA A 13 11.64 4.21 0.74
CA ALA A 13 11.15 3.34 -0.33
C ALA A 13 11.43 3.93 -1.72
N SER A 14 11.26 5.25 -1.89
CA SER A 14 11.56 5.93 -3.16
C SER A 14 13.06 5.87 -3.50
N LEU A 15 13.95 6.08 -2.53
CA LEU A 15 15.40 5.97 -2.72
C LEU A 15 15.82 4.56 -3.15
N VAL A 16 15.33 3.53 -2.47
CA VAL A 16 15.62 2.14 -2.81
C VAL A 16 15.11 1.80 -4.22
N LEU A 17 13.89 2.23 -4.56
CA LEU A 17 13.35 2.00 -5.91
C LEU A 17 14.19 2.68 -6.99
N GLN A 18 14.63 3.93 -6.77
CA GLN A 18 15.48 4.66 -7.70
C GLN A 18 16.83 3.96 -7.91
N GLU A 19 17.47 3.50 -6.84
CA GLU A 19 18.73 2.74 -6.90
C GLU A 19 18.56 1.45 -7.72
N ARG A 20 17.50 0.68 -7.43
CA ARG A 20 17.21 -0.58 -8.12
C ARG A 20 16.85 -0.36 -9.59
N ALA A 21 16.05 0.65 -9.90
CA ALA A 21 15.69 1.02 -11.26
C ALA A 21 16.95 1.41 -12.06
N SER A 22 17.82 2.22 -11.49
CA SER A 22 19.09 2.62 -12.12
C SER A 22 19.97 1.40 -12.47
N ARG A 23 20.11 0.45 -11.54
CA ARG A 23 20.86 -0.80 -11.77
C ARG A 23 20.23 -1.68 -12.86
N ALA A 24 18.91 -1.65 -12.99
CA ALA A 24 18.17 -2.38 -14.01
C ALA A 24 18.10 -1.66 -15.37
N GLY A 25 18.71 -0.47 -15.51
CA GLY A 25 18.60 0.35 -16.72
C GLY A 25 17.20 0.94 -16.94
N LEU A 26 16.37 1.01 -15.90
CA LEU A 26 15.04 1.59 -15.93
C LEU A 26 15.09 3.06 -15.51
N ARG A 27 14.46 3.92 -16.29
CA ARG A 27 14.38 5.36 -15.99
C ARG A 27 13.03 5.71 -15.39
N ILE A 28 13.04 6.15 -14.14
CA ILE A 28 11.91 6.86 -13.52
C ILE A 28 11.91 8.27 -14.10
N LEU A 29 10.82 8.67 -14.75
CA LEU A 29 10.73 9.99 -15.38
C LEU A 29 10.44 11.07 -14.34
N ASN A 30 9.42 10.83 -13.51
CA ASN A 30 8.93 11.78 -12.54
C ASN A 30 8.62 11.05 -11.23
N LEU A 31 8.92 11.70 -10.11
CA LEU A 31 8.64 11.20 -8.77
C LEU A 31 7.88 12.26 -7.97
N LEU A 32 6.71 11.88 -7.45
CA LEU A 32 5.96 12.67 -6.48
C LEU A 32 6.21 12.10 -5.08
N GLN A 33 6.88 12.87 -4.22
CA GLN A 33 6.96 12.57 -2.80
C GLN A 33 5.77 13.23 -2.09
N ILE A 34 5.03 12.45 -1.30
CA ILE A 34 3.92 12.92 -0.47
C ILE A 34 4.39 12.91 0.98
N GLU A 35 4.31 14.06 1.63
CA GLU A 35 4.56 14.19 3.06
C GLU A 35 3.22 14.45 3.74
N ASN A 36 2.74 13.47 4.50
CA ASN A 36 1.65 13.52 5.48
C ASN A 36 0.64 14.69 5.32
N GLU A 37 -0.27 14.57 4.35
CA GLU A 37 -1.15 15.67 3.95
C GLU A 37 -2.61 15.26 3.71
N ASN A 38 -3.53 16.12 4.14
CA ASN A 38 -4.98 15.95 4.03
C ASN A 38 -5.54 15.99 2.57
N ASN A 39 -4.70 16.15 1.54
CA ASN A 39 -5.14 16.30 0.14
C ASN A 39 -4.38 15.36 -0.83
N ILE A 40 -4.10 14.13 -0.38
CA ILE A 40 -3.33 13.14 -1.14
C ILE A 40 -3.88 12.88 -2.55
N THR A 41 -5.20 12.65 -2.67
CA THR A 41 -5.86 12.35 -3.95
C THR A 41 -5.68 13.46 -4.96
N LYS A 42 -5.81 14.72 -4.54
CA LYS A 42 -5.67 15.89 -5.42
C LYS A 42 -4.26 16.01 -5.97
N LYS A 43 -3.24 15.79 -5.14
CA LYS A 43 -1.84 15.81 -5.57
C LYS A 43 -1.53 14.70 -6.56
N ILE A 44 -1.97 13.47 -6.26
CA ILE A 44 -1.77 12.32 -7.16
C ILE A 44 -2.48 12.58 -8.50
N THR A 45 -3.72 13.05 -8.46
CA THR A 45 -4.49 13.35 -9.68
C THR A 45 -3.86 14.46 -10.51
N HIS A 46 -3.40 15.54 -9.86
CA HIS A 46 -2.71 16.63 -10.52
C HIS A 46 -1.42 16.15 -11.19
N PHE A 47 -0.59 15.40 -10.44
CA PHE A 47 0.64 14.80 -10.95
C PHE A 47 0.39 13.88 -12.14
N ILE A 48 -0.64 13.03 -12.09
CA ILE A 48 -0.96 12.17 -13.23
C ILE A 48 -1.35 13.00 -14.45
N ASN A 49 -2.17 14.04 -14.26
CA ASN A 49 -2.62 14.87 -15.38
C ASN A 49 -1.51 15.74 -15.98
N SER A 50 -0.50 16.15 -15.21
CA SER A 50 0.59 17.01 -15.69
C SER A 50 1.83 16.23 -16.15
N GLU A 51 2.18 15.16 -15.43
CA GLU A 51 3.49 14.48 -15.56
C GLU A 51 3.41 13.07 -16.19
N VAL A 52 2.21 12.50 -16.31
CA VAL A 52 2.04 11.13 -16.81
C VAL A 52 1.45 11.17 -18.22
N SER A 53 2.30 10.83 -19.19
CA SER A 53 1.88 10.60 -20.57
C SER A 53 0.89 9.43 -20.68
N ASN A 54 -0.09 9.53 -21.58
CA ASN A 54 -1.03 8.44 -21.88
C ASN A 54 -0.31 7.10 -22.13
N GLY A 55 -0.78 6.03 -21.49
CA GLY A 55 -0.17 4.70 -21.58
C GLY A 55 1.06 4.46 -20.69
N GLY A 56 1.40 5.41 -19.81
CA GLY A 56 2.48 5.29 -18.84
C GLY A 56 2.24 4.23 -17.75
N VAL A 57 3.28 3.95 -16.97
CA VAL A 57 3.22 3.09 -15.78
C VAL A 57 3.31 3.96 -14.55
N VAL A 58 2.30 3.90 -13.68
CA VAL A 58 2.29 4.61 -12.40
C VAL A 58 2.51 3.60 -11.28
N ILE A 59 3.58 3.81 -10.51
CA ILE A 59 3.92 3.04 -9.31
C ILE A 59 3.45 3.83 -8.09
N LEU A 60 2.56 3.25 -7.30
CA LEU A 60 2.09 3.79 -6.02
C LEU A 60 2.78 3.04 -4.88
N LEU A 61 3.68 3.73 -4.19
CA LEU A 61 4.33 3.30 -2.96
C LEU A 61 3.69 4.07 -1.79
N LEU A 62 2.55 3.61 -1.29
CA LEU A 62 1.73 4.32 -0.31
C LEU A 62 1.34 3.39 0.84
N SER A 63 0.99 3.91 2.00
CA SER A 63 0.37 3.09 3.07
C SER A 63 -1.01 2.57 2.65
N ALA A 64 -1.51 1.53 3.32
CA ALA A 64 -2.84 0.98 3.01
C ALA A 64 -3.96 2.04 3.15
N ALA A 65 -3.90 2.87 4.20
CA ALA A 65 -4.84 3.95 4.42
C ALA A 65 -4.82 4.98 3.27
N GLU A 66 -3.64 5.38 2.81
CA GLU A 66 -3.46 6.32 1.71
C GLU A 66 -3.99 5.75 0.38
N LEU A 67 -3.74 4.45 0.13
CA LEU A 67 -4.28 3.75 -1.04
C LEU A 67 -5.81 3.75 -1.03
N ASN A 68 -6.42 3.44 0.12
CA ASN A 68 -7.88 3.44 0.26
C ASN A 68 -8.50 4.83 0.04
N ILE A 69 -7.90 5.87 0.63
CA ILE A 69 -8.35 7.26 0.43
C ILE A 69 -8.29 7.61 -1.05
N PHE A 70 -7.16 7.32 -1.70
CA PHE A 70 -7.00 7.56 -3.13
C PHE A 70 -8.04 6.81 -3.96
N THR A 71 -8.26 5.52 -3.72
CA THR A 71 -9.19 4.70 -4.51
C THR A 71 -10.65 5.08 -4.29
N ALA A 72 -11.00 5.51 -3.09
CA ALA A 72 -12.34 5.98 -2.77
C ALA A 72 -12.67 7.28 -3.50
N GLU A 73 -11.72 8.21 -3.57
CA GLU A 73 -11.95 9.57 -4.08
C GLU A 73 -11.65 9.74 -5.57
N VAL A 74 -10.79 8.91 -6.16
CA VAL A 74 -10.38 9.08 -7.56
C VAL A 74 -11.52 8.79 -8.55
N ASP A 75 -11.65 9.65 -9.56
CA ASP A 75 -12.68 9.53 -10.60
C ASP A 75 -12.33 8.43 -11.62
N ASN A 76 -13.27 7.51 -11.84
CA ASN A 76 -13.17 6.42 -12.81
C ASN A 76 -12.94 6.92 -14.25
N GLN A 77 -13.54 8.06 -14.61
CA GLN A 77 -13.41 8.57 -15.97
C GLN A 77 -11.99 9.05 -16.26
N MET A 78 -11.31 9.60 -15.26
CA MET A 78 -9.92 10.05 -15.35
C MET A 78 -8.96 8.87 -15.53
N LEU A 79 -9.17 7.79 -14.77
CA LEU A 79 -8.37 6.56 -14.86
C LEU A 79 -8.52 5.84 -16.20
N ARG A 80 -9.73 5.81 -16.77
CA ARG A 80 -10.01 5.11 -18.03
C ARG A 80 -9.48 5.84 -19.27
N LYS A 81 -9.50 7.18 -19.27
CA LYS A 81 -9.04 8.00 -20.40
C LYS A 81 -7.52 7.87 -20.64
N SER A 82 -6.77 7.64 -19.58
CA SER A 82 -5.30 7.73 -19.58
C SER A 82 -4.60 6.41 -19.94
N ARG A 83 -5.34 5.29 -20.06
CA ARG A 83 -4.83 3.92 -20.36
C ARG A 83 -3.59 3.56 -19.53
N LEU A 84 -3.56 3.99 -18.28
CA LEU A 84 -2.40 3.81 -17.40
C LEU A 84 -2.32 2.38 -16.91
N ARG A 85 -1.09 1.93 -16.68
CA ARG A 85 -0.80 0.68 -15.99
C ARG A 85 -0.40 0.99 -14.56
N TRP A 86 -0.93 0.23 -13.62
CA TRP A 86 -0.78 0.47 -12.20
C TRP A 86 0.09 -0.60 -11.57
N VAL A 87 1.06 -0.18 -10.76
CA VAL A 87 1.79 -1.05 -9.84
C VAL A 87 1.61 -0.46 -8.45
N LEU A 88 1.18 -1.27 -7.50
CA LEU A 88 0.88 -0.82 -6.14
C LEU A 88 1.64 -1.67 -5.13
N THR A 89 2.15 -1.04 -4.09
CA THR A 89 2.62 -1.74 -2.89
C THR A 89 2.18 -0.94 -1.68
N ALA A 90 1.64 -1.64 -0.69
CA ALA A 90 1.42 -1.06 0.62
C ALA A 90 2.79 -0.92 1.31
N LEU A 91 3.09 0.28 1.81
CA LEU A 91 4.24 0.56 2.65
C LEU A 91 3.87 0.29 4.12
N ASP A 92 4.77 -0.41 4.81
CA ASP A 92 4.71 -0.89 6.19
C ASP A 92 3.81 -2.10 6.49
N GLY A 93 4.44 -3.03 7.23
CA GLY A 93 3.94 -4.34 7.63
C GLY A 93 2.98 -4.30 8.81
N GLU A 94 1.99 -3.42 8.79
CA GLU A 94 0.85 -3.49 9.71
C GLU A 94 -0.38 -3.98 8.96
N PRO A 95 -0.60 -5.30 8.87
CA PRO A 95 -1.92 -5.80 8.59
C PRO A 95 -2.69 -5.78 9.91
N LEU A 96 -3.48 -4.74 10.15
CA LEU A 96 -4.83 -5.08 10.57
C LEU A 96 -5.44 -5.77 9.36
N THR A 97 -5.55 -7.09 9.44
CA THR A 97 -6.30 -7.90 8.46
C THR A 97 -7.60 -7.16 8.12
N GLY A 98 -7.75 -6.71 6.87
CA GLY A 98 -8.94 -5.98 6.40
C GLY A 98 -8.75 -4.49 6.10
N ASP A 99 -7.55 -3.91 6.28
CA ASP A 99 -7.37 -2.48 6.00
C ASP A 99 -7.37 -2.15 4.51
N LEU A 100 -6.64 -2.88 3.65
CA LEU A 100 -6.62 -2.59 2.22
C LEU A 100 -7.92 -3.07 1.54
N GLN A 101 -8.66 -2.15 0.94
CA GLN A 101 -9.90 -2.45 0.22
C GLN A 101 -9.61 -3.02 -1.18
N GLU A 102 -9.07 -4.24 -1.24
CA GLU A 102 -8.67 -4.91 -2.50
C GLU A 102 -9.77 -4.94 -3.55
N ASP A 103 -11.02 -5.21 -3.16
CA ASP A 103 -12.15 -5.25 -4.10
C ASP A 103 -12.41 -3.88 -4.74
N GLN A 104 -12.18 -2.79 -3.98
CA GLN A 104 -12.29 -1.44 -4.51
C GLN A 104 -11.13 -1.13 -5.45
N LEU A 105 -9.91 -1.52 -5.09
CA LEU A 105 -8.72 -1.42 -5.92
C LEU A 105 -8.90 -2.13 -7.27
N LYS A 106 -9.33 -3.39 -7.25
CA LYS A 106 -9.56 -4.21 -8.46
C LYS A 106 -10.62 -3.58 -9.36
N LYS A 107 -11.68 -2.99 -8.79
CA LYS A 107 -12.73 -2.28 -9.56
C LYS A 107 -12.26 -0.97 -10.17
N LYS A 108 -11.41 -0.22 -9.47
CA LYS A 108 -10.93 1.12 -9.87
C LYS A 108 -9.75 1.07 -10.82
N LEU A 109 -8.78 0.21 -10.51
CA LEU A 109 -7.47 0.09 -11.17
C LEU A 109 -7.37 -1.25 -11.89
N ASP A 110 -8.28 -1.46 -12.84
CA ASP A 110 -8.35 -2.71 -13.60
C ASP A 110 -7.00 -3.03 -14.30
N GLY A 111 -6.57 -4.28 -14.21
CA GLY A 111 -5.26 -4.74 -14.68
C GLY A 111 -4.05 -4.26 -13.87
N GLY A 112 -4.26 -3.64 -12.71
CA GLY A 112 -3.20 -3.24 -11.79
C GLY A 112 -2.47 -4.43 -11.16
N LEU A 113 -1.18 -4.28 -10.92
CA LEU A 113 -0.35 -5.25 -10.19
C LEU A 113 -0.20 -4.79 -8.74
N LEU A 114 -0.79 -5.54 -7.80
CA LEU A 114 -0.56 -5.37 -6.37
C LEU A 114 0.61 -6.27 -5.93
N VAL A 115 1.61 -5.68 -5.29
CA VAL A 115 2.78 -6.36 -4.72
C VAL A 115 2.62 -6.42 -3.21
N GLU A 116 2.58 -7.63 -2.66
CA GLU A 116 2.43 -7.87 -1.23
C GLU A 116 3.64 -8.59 -0.66
N VAL A 117 3.96 -8.31 0.59
CA VAL A 117 5.01 -9.04 1.32
C VAL A 117 4.45 -10.39 1.74
N HIS A 118 5.04 -11.47 1.22
CA HIS A 118 4.66 -12.81 1.63
C HIS A 118 5.19 -13.12 3.04
N SER A 119 4.30 -13.17 4.03
CA SER A 119 4.61 -13.65 5.38
C SER A 119 4.18 -15.11 5.54
N PRO A 120 5.10 -16.07 5.73
CA PRO A 120 4.73 -17.47 5.87
C PRO A 120 3.94 -17.71 7.15
N VAL A 121 2.83 -18.45 7.05
CA VAL A 121 2.11 -18.95 8.23
C VAL A 121 2.99 -19.97 8.94
N ILE A 122 3.33 -19.71 10.21
CA ILE A 122 4.07 -20.64 11.05
C ILE A 122 3.08 -21.61 11.70
N PRO A 123 3.06 -22.90 11.32
CA PRO A 123 2.12 -23.86 11.91
C PRO A 123 2.30 -23.92 13.43
N GLY A 124 1.18 -23.88 14.16
CA GLY A 124 1.19 -23.95 15.62
C GLY A 124 1.52 -22.64 16.33
N PHE A 125 1.99 -21.59 15.64
CA PHE A 125 2.32 -20.32 16.28
C PHE A 125 1.11 -19.70 16.98
N SER A 126 -0.06 -19.65 16.33
CA SER A 126 -1.27 -19.09 16.95
C SER A 126 -1.72 -19.86 18.18
N GLN A 127 -1.58 -21.18 18.18
CA GLN A 127 -1.94 -22.05 19.31
C GLN A 127 -0.95 -21.88 20.46
N TYR A 128 0.35 -21.87 20.16
CA TYR A 128 1.41 -21.60 21.13
C TYR A 128 1.25 -20.20 21.73
N PHE A 129 0.98 -19.19 20.92
CA PHE A 129 0.76 -17.82 21.35
C PHE A 129 -0.46 -17.73 22.27
N ALA A 130 -1.61 -18.27 21.87
CA ALA A 130 -2.81 -18.28 22.70
C ALA A 130 -2.59 -19.00 24.05
N ALA A 131 -1.90 -20.14 24.04
CA ALA A 131 -1.55 -20.87 25.26
C ALA A 131 -0.61 -20.06 26.18
N THR A 132 0.40 -19.41 25.60
CA THR A 132 1.37 -18.56 26.33
C THR A 132 0.69 -17.34 26.95
N VAL A 133 -0.23 -16.71 26.20
CA VAL A 133 -1.03 -15.57 26.66
C VAL A 133 -1.96 -16.00 27.80
N HIS A 134 -2.66 -17.14 27.66
CA HIS A 134 -3.56 -17.65 28.70
C HIS A 134 -2.82 -18.11 29.96
N ALA A 135 -1.67 -18.76 29.80
CA ALA A 135 -0.83 -19.21 30.91
C ALA A 135 -0.03 -18.07 31.57
N ASN A 136 -0.11 -16.85 31.04
CA ASN A 136 0.62 -15.67 31.50
C ASN A 136 2.14 -15.91 31.62
N THR A 137 2.71 -16.71 30.72
CA THR A 137 4.12 -17.12 30.75
C THR A 137 5.04 -16.16 30.00
N SER A 138 4.49 -15.06 29.47
CA SER A 138 5.23 -14.03 28.74
C SER A 138 4.98 -12.64 29.33
N LEU A 139 6.00 -11.78 29.31
CA LEU A 139 5.91 -10.39 29.76
C LEU A 139 4.86 -9.58 28.98
N VAL A 140 4.54 -9.97 27.75
CA VAL A 140 3.52 -9.32 26.92
C VAL A 140 2.12 -9.94 27.07
N ALA A 141 1.97 -11.02 27.84
CA ALA A 141 0.69 -11.72 27.98
C ALA A 141 -0.46 -10.84 28.53
N PRO A 142 -0.26 -9.95 29.52
CA PRO A 142 -1.33 -9.06 29.98
C PRO A 142 -1.81 -8.10 28.90
N LEU A 143 -0.90 -7.54 28.09
CA LEU A 143 -1.23 -6.65 26.99
C LEU A 143 -1.96 -7.40 25.87
N ALA A 144 -1.49 -8.61 25.53
CA ALA A 144 -2.12 -9.47 24.55
C ALA A 144 -3.54 -9.90 24.99
N MET A 145 -3.75 -10.22 26.27
CA MET A 145 -5.08 -10.53 26.81
C MET A 145 -6.03 -9.33 26.73
N GLN A 146 -5.56 -8.11 26.99
CA GLN A 146 -6.36 -6.89 26.83
C GLN A 146 -6.76 -6.69 25.37
N TYR A 147 -5.82 -6.84 24.45
CA TYR A 147 -6.08 -6.72 23.02
C TYR A 147 -7.06 -7.79 22.50
N MET A 148 -6.89 -9.05 22.91
CA MET A 148 -7.83 -10.13 22.54
C MET A 148 -9.26 -9.88 23.04
N LYS A 149 -9.42 -9.33 24.26
CA LYS A 149 -10.74 -8.96 24.79
C LYS A 149 -11.40 -7.86 23.97
N ILE A 150 -10.64 -6.86 23.53
CA ILE A 150 -11.12 -5.76 22.70
C ILE A 150 -11.62 -6.29 21.35
N ILE A 151 -10.85 -7.17 20.70
CA ILE A 151 -11.25 -7.76 19.40
C ILE A 151 -12.51 -8.63 19.54
N SER A 152 -12.61 -9.44 20.60
CA SER A 152 -13.78 -10.32 20.82
C SER A 152 -15.09 -9.60 21.14
N HIS A 153 -15.07 -8.27 21.27
CA HIS A 153 -16.25 -7.44 21.53
C HIS A 153 -16.62 -6.54 20.34
N CYS A 154 -16.00 -6.77 19.18
CA CYS A 154 -16.27 -6.07 17.94
C CYS A 154 -17.03 -6.91 16.90
N ASP A 155 -17.59 -8.07 17.30
CA ASP A 155 -18.53 -8.87 16.49
C ASP A 155 -19.99 -8.44 16.72
#